data_AF-A0A657AHB4-F1
#
_entry.id   AF-A0A657AHB4-F1
#
_cell.length_a   1.000
_cell.length_b   1.000
_cell.length_c   1.000
_cell.angle_alpha   90.00
_cell.angle_beta   90.00
_cell.angle_gamma   90.00
#
_symmetry.space_group_name_H-M   'P 1'
#
loop_
_entity.id
_entity.type
_entity.pdbx_description
1 polymer ?
#
loop_
_entity_poly.entity_id
_entity_poly.type
_entity_poly.pdbx_seq_one_letter_code
_entity_poly.pdbx_strand_id
1 'polypeptide(L)'
;MTQESSMVKETLKGKNILITGCTGFLGKVVLEKIIRSTPDVASIHLLIRGNARYNSAQERLEQEVLSSSVFGHLKSLDEQAFKNFCLTKLNIVSGQLTDKLFGLDEDSFDELASKIDVIVNSAASVDFREPLDKALAINTLSLKNIIELSQRGEGTPVVQVSTCYVHGLNKGEIYEETTGPYKRKVPRNAQGHYLVEGLIHSLQDRIARAFLPSSTKEEQKNALVDLGIEQAHRYGWNDTYTFTKWLGEQLLIEKLDTSSLVILRPSIIESTLRAPVPGWIEGIKVADAIVFAYARGKISYFPADPHAAMDIIPADLVANSVILSMTKALKSPGETNIYQCCSSSSNPVTVAELKRAMVDEAQSNYKAYPKLFKAKKPSKEFTFVSKSVFEASMKAAQVPLDILQDVRSKIGFKKRKNRMHKNIDTALTLSTTFSFYGFPKYRFHNGKLLALAEELGEKSDGEFPVDAKLINWYRYFGKTHLAGIEKYAINEVAKNALVKQVKTKELSVTD
;
A
#
# COMPACT_ATOMS: atom_id res chain seq x y z
N MET A 1 -9.91 28.63 29.30
CA MET A 1 -9.47 27.22 29.30
C MET A 1 -8.17 27.19 28.53
N THR A 2 -7.05 27.02 29.23
CA THR A 2 -5.74 26.80 28.63
C THR A 2 -5.84 25.59 27.71
N GLN A 3 -5.58 25.74 26.42
CA GLN A 3 -5.38 24.60 25.52
C GLN A 3 -4.28 23.75 26.14
N GLU A 4 -4.61 22.56 26.65
CA GLU A 4 -3.60 21.55 26.94
C GLU A 4 -2.79 21.37 25.65
N SER A 5 -1.49 21.60 25.75
CA SER A 5 -0.58 21.54 24.62
C SER A 5 -0.53 20.10 24.11
N SER A 6 -0.81 19.87 22.82
CA SER A 6 -0.79 18.53 22.23
C SER A 6 0.64 18.00 22.25
N MET A 7 0.88 16.91 22.99
CA MET A 7 2.19 16.27 23.12
C MET A 7 2.80 15.92 21.76
N VAL A 8 1.97 15.52 20.80
CA VAL A 8 2.37 15.26 19.41
C VAL A 8 2.93 16.52 18.75
N LYS A 9 2.23 17.65 18.85
CA LYS A 9 2.67 18.93 18.27
C LYS A 9 3.95 19.44 18.93
N GLU A 10 4.04 19.35 20.25
CA GLU A 10 5.23 19.76 20.99
C GLU A 10 6.46 18.94 20.60
N THR A 11 6.30 17.63 20.47
CA THR A 11 7.40 16.73 20.12
C THR A 11 7.90 16.96 18.69
N LEU A 12 6.99 17.24 17.75
CA LEU A 12 7.32 17.46 16.34
C LEU A 12 7.73 18.91 16.02
N LYS A 13 7.47 19.85 16.92
CA LYS A 13 7.85 21.25 16.76
C LYS A 13 9.37 21.36 16.57
N GLY A 14 9.78 22.05 15.51
CA GLY A 14 11.18 22.27 15.19
C GLY A 14 11.94 21.03 14.73
N LYS A 15 11.25 19.92 14.39
CA LYS A 15 11.89 18.69 13.89
C LYS A 15 12.04 18.68 12.38
N ASN A 16 13.13 18.09 11.90
CA ASN A 16 13.43 17.84 10.49
C ASN A 16 13.05 16.39 10.15
N ILE A 17 12.10 16.21 9.24
CA ILE A 17 11.50 14.90 8.95
C ILE A 17 11.93 14.45 7.55
N LEU A 18 12.56 13.29 7.41
CA LEU A 18 12.74 12.66 6.10
C LEU A 18 11.55 11.76 5.79
N ILE A 19 10.90 11.96 4.63
CA ILE A 19 9.82 11.09 4.14
C ILE A 19 10.22 10.47 2.81
N THR A 20 10.26 9.14 2.76
CA THR A 20 10.34 8.40 1.50
C THR A 20 8.94 7.99 1.02
N GLY A 21 8.77 7.77 -0.27
CA GLY A 21 7.50 7.28 -0.81
C GLY A 21 6.39 8.35 -0.85
N CYS A 22 6.73 9.63 -0.70
CA CYS A 22 5.77 10.74 -0.74
C CYS A 22 5.03 10.89 -2.08
N THR A 23 5.53 10.28 -3.16
CA THR A 23 4.83 10.24 -4.45
C THR A 23 3.65 9.25 -4.47
N GLY A 24 3.57 8.35 -3.49
CA GLY A 24 2.49 7.38 -3.35
C GLY A 24 1.31 7.89 -2.52
N PHE A 25 0.22 7.12 -2.58
CA PHE A 25 -1.05 7.41 -1.93
C PHE A 25 -0.92 7.80 -0.44
N LEU A 26 -0.37 6.91 0.40
CA LEU A 26 -0.25 7.18 1.84
C LEU A 26 0.69 8.35 2.13
N GLY A 27 1.83 8.43 1.44
CA GLY A 27 2.82 9.49 1.66
C GLY A 27 2.24 10.88 1.42
N LYS A 28 1.34 11.03 0.44
CA LYS A 28 0.59 12.27 0.19
C LYS A 28 -0.37 12.63 1.33
N VAL A 29 -1.07 11.65 1.90
CA VAL A 29 -1.97 11.88 3.06
C VAL A 29 -1.17 12.26 4.30
N VAL A 30 -0.03 11.60 4.54
CA VAL A 30 0.88 11.93 5.63
C VAL A 30 1.40 13.36 5.48
N LEU A 31 1.89 13.73 4.28
CA LEU A 31 2.37 15.09 4.01
C LEU A 31 1.25 16.13 4.21
N GLU A 32 0.05 15.90 3.68
CA GLU A 32 -1.10 16.79 3.91
C GLU A 32 -1.40 16.96 5.40
N LYS A 33 -1.41 15.86 6.15
CA LYS A 33 -1.71 15.88 7.58
C LYS A 33 -0.64 16.64 8.37
N ILE A 34 0.64 16.50 8.02
CA ILE A 34 1.73 17.28 8.66
C ILE A 34 1.55 18.77 8.38
N ILE A 35 1.30 19.17 7.13
CA ILE A 35 1.09 20.59 6.78
C ILE A 35 -0.11 21.16 7.54
N ARG A 36 -1.21 20.40 7.65
CA ARG A 36 -2.44 20.87 8.27
C ARG A 36 -2.39 20.90 9.79
N SER A 37 -1.77 19.91 10.42
CA SER A 37 -1.88 19.68 11.88
C SER A 37 -0.59 19.94 12.66
N THR A 38 0.57 19.87 12.01
CA THR A 38 1.88 20.09 12.64
C THR A 38 2.76 21.03 11.79
N PRO A 39 2.29 22.26 11.47
CA PRO A 39 3.02 23.16 10.58
C PRO A 39 4.34 23.69 11.19
N ASP A 40 4.50 23.60 12.51
CA ASP A 40 5.67 24.10 13.25
C ASP A 40 6.91 23.19 13.18
N VAL A 41 6.89 22.13 12.36
CA VAL A 41 8.10 21.36 12.02
C VAL A 41 9.18 22.29 11.44
N ALA A 42 10.46 21.96 11.64
CA ALA A 42 11.55 22.77 11.09
C ALA A 42 11.57 22.65 9.57
N SER A 43 11.58 21.43 9.05
CA SER A 43 11.53 21.13 7.63
C SER A 43 11.09 19.69 7.34
N ILE A 44 10.69 19.42 6.10
CA ILE A 44 10.31 18.10 5.60
C ILE A 44 11.16 17.81 4.35
N HIS A 45 12.04 16.84 4.47
CA HIS A 45 12.90 16.35 3.41
C HIS A 45 12.18 15.23 2.66
N LEU A 46 12.02 15.36 1.34
CA LEU A 46 11.30 14.42 0.50
C LEU A 46 12.26 13.72 -0.44
N LEU A 47 12.49 12.42 -0.23
CA LEU A 47 13.27 11.61 -1.15
C LEU A 47 12.44 11.32 -2.41
N ILE A 48 12.79 11.96 -3.52
CA ILE A 48 12.08 11.88 -4.79
C ILE A 48 13.09 11.65 -5.91
N ARG A 49 12.78 10.67 -6.76
CA ARG A 49 13.45 10.49 -8.06
C ARG A 49 12.59 11.00 -9.19
N GLY A 50 13.22 11.51 -10.25
CA GLY A 50 12.58 11.70 -11.54
C GLY A 50 12.02 10.39 -12.11
N ASN A 51 11.19 10.50 -13.14
CA ASN A 51 10.66 9.38 -13.90
C ASN A 51 10.58 9.75 -15.40
N ALA A 52 10.11 8.82 -16.24
CA ALA A 52 10.03 9.04 -17.69
C ALA A 52 9.07 10.16 -18.13
N ARG A 53 8.20 10.65 -17.24
CA ARG A 53 7.24 11.73 -17.50
C ARG A 53 7.74 13.07 -16.95
N TYR A 54 8.43 13.04 -15.81
CA TYR A 54 8.96 14.20 -15.10
C TYR A 54 10.42 13.91 -14.78
N ASN A 55 11.33 14.49 -15.56
CA ASN A 55 12.72 14.05 -15.59
C ASN A 55 13.49 14.46 -14.32
N SER A 56 13.05 15.51 -13.63
CA SER A 56 13.64 15.98 -12.37
C SER A 56 12.78 15.65 -11.15
N ALA A 57 13.41 15.55 -9.98
CA ALA A 57 12.71 15.38 -8.71
C ALA A 57 11.80 16.57 -8.38
N GLN A 58 12.25 17.79 -8.70
CA GLN A 58 11.48 19.03 -8.55
C GLN A 58 10.20 19.02 -9.37
N GLU A 59 10.31 18.76 -10.67
CA GLU A 59 9.15 18.71 -11.57
C GLU A 59 8.16 17.63 -11.10
N ARG A 60 8.67 16.48 -10.66
CA ARG A 60 7.83 15.41 -10.14
C ARG A 60 7.13 15.79 -8.83
N LEU A 61 7.80 16.48 -7.91
CA LEU A 61 7.16 17.01 -6.69
C LEU A 61 5.99 17.92 -7.06
N GLU A 62 6.24 18.91 -7.91
CA GLU A 62 5.23 19.89 -8.30
C GLU A 62 4.04 19.23 -9.02
N GLN A 63 4.34 18.37 -10.00
CA GLN A 63 3.34 17.84 -10.92
C GLN A 63 2.63 16.58 -10.45
N GLU A 64 3.23 15.75 -9.58
CA GLU A 64 2.59 14.53 -9.04
C GLU A 64 2.16 14.64 -7.58
N VAL A 65 2.87 15.43 -6.77
CA VAL A 65 2.61 15.52 -5.33
C VAL A 65 1.79 16.77 -5.05
N LEU A 66 2.38 17.96 -5.19
CA LEU A 66 1.75 19.22 -4.79
C LEU A 66 0.53 19.56 -5.64
N SER A 67 0.43 19.08 -6.88
CA SER A 67 -0.76 19.20 -7.73
C SER A 67 -1.92 18.29 -7.30
N SER A 68 -1.68 17.29 -6.46
CA SER A 68 -2.68 16.30 -6.06
C SER A 68 -3.86 16.94 -5.34
N SER A 69 -5.05 16.39 -5.58
CA SER A 69 -6.31 16.87 -5.01
C SER A 69 -6.40 16.72 -3.49
N VAL A 70 -5.51 15.93 -2.86
CA VAL A 70 -5.40 15.80 -1.40
C VAL A 70 -5.16 17.15 -0.74
N PHE A 71 -4.34 18.00 -1.37
CA PHE A 71 -4.01 19.35 -0.89
C PHE A 71 -5.08 20.38 -1.23
N GLY A 72 -6.17 19.98 -1.91
CA GLY A 72 -7.23 20.88 -2.35
C GLY A 72 -7.91 21.63 -1.20
N HIS A 73 -8.09 20.96 -0.05
CA HIS A 73 -8.66 21.59 1.13
C HIS A 73 -7.73 22.70 1.68
N LEU A 74 -6.44 22.41 1.87
CA LEU A 74 -5.45 23.41 2.31
C LEU A 74 -5.39 24.61 1.37
N LYS A 75 -5.33 24.37 0.05
CA LYS A 75 -5.34 25.44 -0.95
C LYS A 75 -6.61 26.28 -0.94
N SER A 76 -7.76 25.67 -0.63
CA SER A 76 -9.04 26.39 -0.52
C SER A 76 -9.15 27.24 0.73
N LEU A 77 -8.42 26.90 1.81
CA LEU A 77 -8.37 27.69 3.04
C LEU A 77 -7.44 28.89 2.87
N ASP A 78 -6.21 28.65 2.42
CA ASP A 78 -5.23 29.70 2.14
C ASP A 78 -4.15 29.17 1.17
N GLU A 79 -4.28 29.53 -0.11
CA GLU A 79 -3.33 29.11 -1.15
C GLU A 79 -1.95 29.72 -0.94
N GLN A 80 -1.87 30.96 -0.42
CA GLN A 80 -0.59 31.65 -0.23
C GLN A 80 0.17 31.05 0.95
N ALA A 81 -0.52 30.74 2.06
CA ALA A 81 0.08 30.02 3.17
C ALA A 81 0.57 28.63 2.76
N PHE A 82 -0.21 27.89 1.96
CA PHE A 82 0.22 26.59 1.43
C PHE A 82 1.49 26.72 0.57
N LYS A 83 1.54 27.69 -0.36
CA LYS A 83 2.72 27.95 -1.18
C LYS A 83 3.92 28.34 -0.33
N ASN A 84 3.73 29.24 0.64
CA ASN A 84 4.79 29.67 1.55
C ASN A 84 5.35 28.50 2.37
N PHE A 85 4.48 27.63 2.90
CA PHE A 85 4.90 26.40 3.57
C PHE A 85 5.74 25.54 2.63
N CYS A 86 5.25 25.28 1.41
CA CYS A 86 5.98 24.46 0.45
C CYS A 86 7.39 25.01 0.15
N LEU A 87 7.50 26.33 -0.03
CA LEU A 87 8.76 27.01 -0.35
C LEU A 87 9.75 27.05 0.82
N THR A 88 9.26 27.17 2.05
CA THR A 88 10.11 27.41 3.23
C THR A 88 10.38 26.15 4.05
N LYS A 89 9.56 25.11 3.90
CA LYS A 89 9.62 23.91 4.73
C LYS A 89 9.88 22.63 3.95
N LEU A 90 9.64 22.57 2.64
CA LEU A 90 9.92 21.36 1.87
C LEU A 90 11.31 21.40 1.24
N ASN A 91 12.11 20.39 1.53
CA ASN A 91 13.43 20.18 0.94
C ASN A 91 13.38 18.93 0.06
N ILE A 92 13.84 19.02 -1.19
CA ILE A 92 13.89 17.86 -2.07
C ILE A 92 15.24 17.18 -1.94
N VAL A 93 15.22 15.88 -1.63
CA VAL A 93 16.38 15.01 -1.75
C VAL A 93 16.25 14.28 -3.08
N SER A 94 17.00 14.72 -4.09
CA SER A 94 16.97 14.14 -5.43
C SER A 94 17.74 12.82 -5.45
N GLY A 95 17.02 11.72 -5.27
CA GLY A 95 17.66 10.41 -5.13
C GLY A 95 16.67 9.26 -5.21
N GLN A 96 17.21 8.05 -5.20
CA GLN A 96 16.46 6.81 -5.35
C GLN A 96 16.76 5.86 -4.20
N LEU A 97 15.71 5.43 -3.52
CA LEU A 97 15.81 4.61 -2.30
C LEU A 97 16.61 3.31 -2.48
N THR A 98 16.57 2.71 -3.68
CA THR A 98 17.27 1.46 -3.99
C THR A 98 18.75 1.62 -4.29
N ASP A 99 19.20 2.84 -4.56
CA ASP A 99 20.58 3.11 -4.96
C ASP A 99 21.42 3.32 -3.71
N LYS A 100 22.69 2.90 -3.71
CA LYS A 100 23.58 3.06 -2.56
C LYS A 100 23.58 4.54 -2.13
N LEU A 101 23.39 4.80 -0.82
CA LEU A 101 23.29 6.16 -0.26
C LEU A 101 22.24 7.05 -0.97
N PHE A 102 21.14 6.45 -1.41
CA PHE A 102 20.10 7.08 -2.22
C PHE A 102 20.58 7.62 -3.59
N GLY A 103 21.78 7.27 -4.03
CA GLY A 103 22.42 7.86 -5.21
C GLY A 103 23.09 9.22 -4.95
N LEU A 104 23.24 9.62 -3.68
CA LEU A 104 24.01 10.78 -3.26
C LEU A 104 25.50 10.39 -3.13
N ASP A 105 26.38 11.39 -3.22
CA ASP A 105 27.75 11.27 -2.71
C ASP A 105 27.78 11.17 -1.17
N GLU A 106 28.91 10.71 -0.64
CA GLU A 106 29.09 10.47 0.80
C GLU A 106 28.88 11.76 1.61
N ASP A 107 29.43 12.91 1.17
CA ASP A 107 29.31 14.20 1.87
C ASP A 107 27.85 14.67 1.95
N SER A 108 27.12 14.60 0.83
CA SER A 108 25.70 14.96 0.77
C SER A 108 24.82 14.02 1.61
N PHE A 109 25.18 12.74 1.69
CA PHE A 109 24.48 11.77 2.52
C PHE A 109 24.74 12.02 4.01
N ASP A 110 25.96 12.39 4.40
CA ASP A 110 26.32 12.74 5.77
C ASP A 110 25.69 14.06 6.22
N GLU A 111 25.63 15.05 5.31
CA GLU A 111 24.91 16.29 5.55
C GLU A 111 23.40 16.03 5.75
N LEU A 112 22.81 15.12 4.98
CA LEU A 112 21.43 14.70 5.21
C LEU A 112 21.30 14.00 6.57
N ALA A 113 22.16 13.03 6.87
CA ALA A 113 22.10 12.23 8.10
C ALA A 113 22.18 13.11 9.36
N SER A 114 23.08 14.10 9.37
CA SER A 114 23.26 15.03 10.50
C SER A 114 22.11 16.01 10.73
N LYS A 115 21.24 16.23 9.73
CA LYS A 115 20.13 17.19 9.80
C LYS A 115 18.80 16.56 10.24
N ILE A 116 18.59 15.27 9.95
CA ILE A 116 17.28 14.64 10.11
C ILE A 116 17.06 14.19 11.55
N ASP A 117 15.92 14.56 12.13
CA ASP A 117 15.51 14.15 13.47
C ASP A 117 14.72 12.82 13.47
N VAL A 118 13.99 12.53 12.39
CA VAL A 118 13.22 11.28 12.27
C VAL A 118 13.04 10.89 10.79
N ILE A 119 13.19 9.60 10.51
CA ILE A 119 13.04 9.02 9.17
C ILE A 119 11.71 8.28 9.09
N VAL A 120 10.85 8.66 8.14
CA VAL A 120 9.61 7.95 7.80
C VAL A 120 9.79 7.26 6.45
N ASN A 121 9.96 5.94 6.49
CA ASN A 121 10.04 5.13 5.27
C ASN A 121 8.66 4.55 4.93
N SER A 122 7.97 5.20 3.98
CA SER A 122 6.68 4.73 3.45
C SER A 122 6.77 4.18 2.03
N ALA A 123 7.96 4.18 1.42
CA ALA A 123 8.16 3.61 0.09
C ALA A 123 8.04 2.08 0.11
N ALA A 124 7.26 1.54 -0.81
CA ALA A 124 7.15 0.12 -1.05
C ALA A 124 6.69 -0.13 -2.50
N SER A 125 7.04 -1.30 -3.06
CA SER A 125 6.24 -1.86 -4.14
C SER A 125 5.10 -2.66 -3.51
N VAL A 126 3.86 -2.31 -3.85
CA VAL A 126 2.63 -2.95 -3.36
C VAL A 126 1.98 -3.86 -4.41
N ASP A 127 2.72 -4.19 -5.47
CA ASP A 127 2.23 -5.08 -6.54
C ASP A 127 2.49 -6.55 -6.15
N PHE A 128 1.40 -7.31 -5.99
CA PHE A 128 1.43 -8.73 -5.63
C PHE A 128 2.09 -9.63 -6.70
N ARG A 129 2.23 -9.13 -7.94
CA ARG A 129 2.93 -9.81 -9.03
C ARG A 129 4.15 -9.01 -9.52
N GLU A 130 4.76 -8.22 -8.64
CA GLU A 130 6.07 -7.63 -8.90
C GLU A 130 7.13 -8.75 -9.02
N PRO A 131 8.02 -8.71 -10.03
CA PRO A 131 9.22 -9.54 -10.08
C PRO A 131 10.00 -9.54 -8.75
N LEU A 132 10.47 -10.72 -8.34
CA LEU A 132 11.14 -10.89 -7.04
C LEU A 132 12.35 -9.95 -6.85
N ASP A 133 13.14 -9.73 -7.90
CA ASP A 133 14.30 -8.83 -7.87
C ASP A 133 13.89 -7.40 -7.47
N LYS A 134 12.83 -6.87 -8.05
CA LYS A 134 12.31 -5.54 -7.76
C LYS A 134 11.65 -5.46 -6.39
N ALA A 135 10.85 -6.47 -6.04
CA ALA A 135 10.20 -6.54 -4.72
C ALA A 135 11.25 -6.59 -3.60
N LEU A 136 12.28 -7.44 -3.76
CA LEU A 136 13.39 -7.56 -2.81
C LEU A 136 14.23 -6.28 -2.76
N ALA A 137 14.54 -5.68 -3.91
CA ALA A 137 15.28 -4.42 -3.97
C ALA A 137 14.58 -3.30 -3.21
N ILE A 138 13.27 -3.10 -3.45
CA ILE A 138 12.51 -1.99 -2.87
C ILE A 138 12.15 -2.26 -1.41
N ASN A 139 11.62 -3.43 -1.08
CA ASN A 139 11.03 -3.68 0.25
C ASN A 139 12.04 -4.18 1.29
N THR A 140 13.21 -4.66 0.86
CA THR A 140 14.21 -5.28 1.75
C THR A 140 15.58 -4.62 1.60
N LEU A 141 16.21 -4.70 0.42
CA LEU A 141 17.61 -4.26 0.25
C LEU A 141 17.77 -2.76 0.43
N SER A 142 16.80 -1.97 -0.04
CA SER A 142 16.82 -0.51 0.09
C SER A 142 16.86 -0.03 1.55
N LEU A 143 16.41 -0.86 2.50
CA LEU A 143 16.46 -0.56 3.92
C LEU A 143 17.89 -0.51 4.43
N LYS A 144 18.87 -1.11 3.74
CA LYS A 144 20.29 -0.93 4.06
C LYS A 144 20.71 0.54 4.00
N ASN A 145 20.15 1.32 3.05
CA ASN A 145 20.40 2.76 3.00
C ASN A 145 19.70 3.53 4.14
N ILE A 146 18.54 3.06 4.60
CA ILE A 146 17.82 3.65 5.74
C ILE A 146 18.57 3.38 7.04
N ILE A 147 19.09 2.16 7.20
CA ILE A 147 19.94 1.77 8.33
C ILE A 147 21.21 2.62 8.34
N GLU A 148 21.89 2.74 7.19
CA GLU A 148 23.08 3.58 7.06
C GLU A 148 22.79 5.04 7.43
N LEU A 149 21.70 5.63 6.93
CA LEU A 149 21.33 7.01 7.25
C LEU A 149 21.08 7.19 8.75
N SER A 150 20.36 6.25 9.37
CA SER A 150 20.10 6.27 10.82
C SER A 150 21.39 6.18 11.63
N GLN A 151 22.31 5.30 11.24
CA GLN A 151 23.58 5.10 11.94
C GLN A 151 24.51 6.32 11.81
N ARG A 152 24.58 6.95 10.64
CA ARG A 152 25.37 8.18 10.43
C ARG A 152 24.77 9.40 11.12
N GLY A 153 23.45 9.43 11.30
CA GLY A 153 22.75 10.42 12.12
C GLY A 153 22.67 10.02 13.60
N GLU A 154 23.68 9.32 14.12
CA GLU A 154 23.83 8.93 15.52
C GLU A 154 22.63 8.16 16.12
N GLY A 155 22.05 7.26 15.33
CA GLY A 155 20.89 6.47 15.74
C GLY A 155 19.56 7.17 15.50
N THR A 156 19.46 7.99 14.45
CA THR A 156 18.23 8.72 14.08
C THR A 156 17.01 7.79 14.09
N PRO A 157 15.94 8.13 14.81
CA PRO A 157 14.72 7.32 14.87
C PRO A 157 14.12 6.99 13.50
N VAL A 158 13.68 5.73 13.33
CA VAL A 158 13.07 5.24 12.10
C VAL A 158 11.64 4.79 12.33
N VAL A 159 10.72 5.29 11.51
CA VAL A 159 9.35 4.79 11.35
C VAL A 159 9.24 4.07 10.02
N GLN A 160 9.14 2.74 10.07
CA GLN A 160 8.93 1.88 8.91
C GLN A 160 7.45 1.60 8.72
N VAL A 161 6.87 2.04 7.61
CA VAL A 161 5.52 1.59 7.22
C VAL A 161 5.62 0.21 6.58
N SER A 162 5.00 -0.78 7.22
CA SER A 162 4.93 -2.16 6.78
C SER A 162 3.49 -2.56 6.42
N THR A 163 3.04 -3.76 6.81
CA THR A 163 1.67 -4.22 6.60
C THR A 163 1.27 -5.29 7.61
N CYS A 164 -0.01 -5.35 8.00
CA CYS A 164 -0.54 -6.44 8.84
C CYS A 164 -0.31 -7.82 8.20
N TYR A 165 -0.15 -7.90 6.88
CA TYR A 165 -0.03 -9.18 6.17
C TYR A 165 1.37 -9.79 6.20
N VAL A 166 2.35 -9.16 6.85
CA VAL A 166 3.68 -9.78 7.07
C VAL A 166 3.62 -11.07 7.87
N HIS A 167 2.51 -11.36 8.54
CA HIS A 167 2.26 -12.62 9.23
C HIS A 167 2.00 -13.80 8.27
N GLY A 168 1.87 -13.57 6.96
CA GLY A 168 1.74 -14.62 5.96
C GLY A 168 0.56 -15.57 6.23
N LEU A 169 0.80 -16.88 6.16
CA LEU A 169 -0.24 -17.91 6.36
C LEU A 169 -0.52 -18.24 7.83
N ASN A 170 0.06 -17.51 8.79
CA ASN A 170 -0.29 -17.65 10.20
C ASN A 170 -1.78 -17.34 10.44
N LYS A 171 -2.38 -17.99 11.44
CA LYS A 171 -3.83 -18.00 11.67
C LYS A 171 -4.17 -17.65 13.11
N GLY A 172 -5.43 -17.28 13.35
CA GLY A 172 -5.96 -16.95 14.66
C GLY A 172 -5.78 -15.47 15.02
N GLU A 173 -5.66 -15.20 16.30
CA GLU A 173 -5.47 -13.85 16.83
C GLU A 173 -4.01 -13.41 16.65
N ILE A 174 -3.79 -12.30 15.95
CA ILE A 174 -2.48 -11.81 15.56
C ILE A 174 -2.21 -10.47 16.25
N TYR A 175 -1.26 -10.46 17.18
CA TYR A 175 -0.89 -9.31 18.00
C TYR A 175 0.32 -8.55 17.45
N GLU A 176 0.58 -7.38 18.01
CA GLU A 176 1.65 -6.44 17.63
C GLU A 176 3.05 -6.92 18.07
N GLU A 177 3.49 -8.04 17.49
CA GLU A 177 4.74 -8.75 17.81
C GLU A 177 5.44 -9.27 16.55
N THR A 178 6.66 -9.78 16.70
CA THR A 178 7.36 -10.48 15.62
C THR A 178 6.88 -11.92 15.53
N THR A 179 6.41 -12.33 14.35
CA THR A 179 6.06 -13.73 14.08
C THR A 179 7.01 -14.37 13.11
N GLY A 180 7.23 -15.66 13.30
CA GLY A 180 8.01 -16.47 12.38
C GLY A 180 7.29 -16.87 11.11
N PRO A 181 8.06 -17.38 10.13
CA PRO A 181 7.53 -18.08 8.98
C PRO A 181 6.59 -19.23 9.37
N TYR A 182 5.47 -19.36 8.66
CA TYR A 182 4.49 -20.43 8.91
C TYR A 182 5.03 -21.83 8.57
N LYS A 183 5.92 -21.96 7.58
CA LYS A 183 6.41 -23.28 7.11
C LYS A 183 7.85 -23.58 7.50
N ARG A 184 8.78 -22.69 7.17
CA ARG A 184 10.22 -22.98 7.26
C ARG A 184 10.90 -22.04 8.25
N LYS A 185 11.57 -22.61 9.25
CA LYS A 185 12.26 -21.83 10.29
C LYS A 185 13.38 -20.97 9.68
N VAL A 186 13.52 -19.77 10.23
CA VAL A 186 14.65 -18.87 10.00
C VAL A 186 15.44 -18.79 11.31
N PRO A 187 16.78 -18.85 11.27
CA PRO A 187 17.62 -18.76 12.47
C PRO A 187 17.38 -17.47 13.26
N ARG A 188 17.68 -17.50 14.55
CA ARG A 188 17.64 -16.33 15.43
C ARG A 188 18.98 -16.14 16.15
N ASN A 189 19.32 -14.90 16.49
CA ASN A 189 20.46 -14.59 17.36
C ASN A 189 20.10 -14.80 18.85
N ALA A 190 21.05 -14.52 19.74
CA ALA A 190 20.86 -14.66 21.19
C ALA A 190 19.77 -13.74 21.75
N GLN A 191 19.55 -12.58 21.12
CA GLN A 191 18.51 -11.60 21.45
C GLN A 191 17.13 -12.01 20.89
N GLY A 192 17.05 -13.12 20.15
CA GLY A 192 15.82 -13.63 19.57
C GLY A 192 15.41 -12.98 18.24
N HIS A 193 16.22 -12.10 17.66
CA HIS A 193 16.01 -11.47 16.35
C HIS A 193 16.24 -12.48 15.22
N TYR A 194 15.39 -12.44 14.19
CA TYR A 194 15.51 -13.29 13.01
C TYR A 194 16.68 -12.87 12.12
N LEU A 195 17.59 -13.80 11.83
CA LEU A 195 18.75 -13.58 10.98
C LEU A 195 18.38 -13.83 9.51
N VAL A 196 18.04 -12.76 8.78
CA VAL A 196 17.53 -12.86 7.41
C VAL A 196 18.58 -12.65 6.31
N GLU A 197 19.79 -12.15 6.64
CA GLU A 197 20.84 -11.88 5.64
C GLU A 197 21.17 -13.14 4.81
N GLY A 198 21.37 -14.31 5.43
CA GLY A 198 21.64 -15.54 4.68
C GLY A 198 20.52 -15.94 3.72
N LEU A 199 19.27 -15.67 4.09
CA LEU A 199 18.12 -15.89 3.21
C LEU A 199 18.12 -14.88 2.05
N ILE A 200 18.37 -13.60 2.34
CA ILE A 200 18.46 -12.54 1.32
C ILE A 200 19.52 -12.88 0.27
N HIS A 201 20.73 -13.27 0.68
CA HIS A 201 21.79 -13.71 -0.25
C HIS A 201 21.34 -14.90 -1.10
N SER A 202 20.69 -15.90 -0.49
CA SER A 202 20.16 -17.05 -1.24
C SER A 202 19.11 -16.65 -2.28
N LEU A 203 18.28 -15.65 -2.00
CA LEU A 203 17.31 -15.11 -2.96
C LEU A 203 18.01 -14.38 -4.11
N GLN A 204 19.02 -13.57 -3.81
CA GLN A 204 19.83 -12.88 -4.83
C GLN A 204 20.52 -13.88 -5.78
N ASP A 205 21.09 -14.96 -5.25
CA ASP A 205 21.68 -16.03 -6.06
C ASP A 205 20.65 -16.73 -6.95
N ARG A 206 19.42 -16.94 -6.45
CA ARG A 206 18.32 -17.53 -7.22
C ARG A 206 17.85 -16.60 -8.33
N ILE A 207 17.75 -15.30 -8.04
CA ILE A 207 17.43 -14.26 -9.03
C ILE A 207 18.48 -14.27 -10.15
N ALA A 208 19.78 -14.26 -9.80
CA ALA A 208 20.87 -14.27 -10.78
C ALA A 208 20.84 -15.50 -11.69
N ARG A 209 20.40 -16.66 -11.17
CA ARG A 209 20.26 -17.92 -11.93
C ARG A 209 18.91 -18.07 -12.66
N ALA A 210 17.94 -17.19 -12.44
CA ALA A 210 16.61 -17.31 -13.03
C ALA A 210 16.59 -17.02 -14.54
N PHE A 211 17.69 -16.48 -15.09
CA PHE A 211 17.78 -16.07 -16.48
C PHE A 211 18.42 -17.15 -17.35
N LEU A 212 17.72 -17.53 -18.43
CA LEU A 212 18.32 -18.27 -19.52
C LEU A 212 18.88 -17.29 -20.56
N PRO A 213 20.04 -17.58 -21.19
CA PRO A 213 20.67 -16.68 -22.16
C PRO A 213 19.79 -16.30 -23.36
N SER A 214 18.77 -17.10 -23.67
CA SER A 214 17.86 -16.93 -24.82
C SER A 214 16.48 -16.35 -24.49
N SER A 215 16.21 -15.97 -23.23
CA SER A 215 14.87 -15.49 -22.84
C SER A 215 14.60 -14.03 -23.24
N THR A 216 13.38 -13.76 -23.69
CA THR A 216 12.86 -12.40 -23.90
C THR A 216 12.68 -11.65 -22.58
N LYS A 217 12.62 -10.30 -22.62
CA LYS A 217 12.37 -9.47 -21.41
C LYS A 217 11.07 -9.84 -20.68
N GLU A 218 10.04 -10.26 -21.40
CA GLU A 218 8.76 -10.65 -20.80
C GLU A 218 8.84 -12.01 -20.11
N GLU A 219 9.51 -12.98 -20.74
CA GLU A 219 9.78 -14.29 -20.12
C GLU A 219 10.64 -14.16 -18.85
N GLN A 220 11.68 -13.33 -18.91
CA GLN A 220 12.52 -13.03 -17.74
C GLN A 220 11.70 -12.42 -16.59
N LYS A 221 10.82 -11.45 -16.91
CA LYS A 221 9.92 -10.85 -15.92
C LYS A 221 9.01 -11.92 -15.29
N ASN A 222 8.37 -12.76 -16.10
CA ASN A 222 7.44 -13.78 -15.62
C ASN A 222 8.16 -14.83 -14.77
N ALA A 223 9.36 -15.27 -15.16
CA ALA A 223 10.18 -16.19 -14.38
C ALA A 223 10.50 -15.64 -12.98
N LEU A 224 10.80 -14.34 -12.87
CA LEU A 224 11.04 -13.69 -11.58
C LEU A 224 9.78 -13.52 -10.73
N VAL A 225 8.61 -13.34 -11.36
CA VAL A 225 7.33 -13.34 -10.65
C VAL A 225 7.04 -14.72 -10.07
N ASP A 226 7.19 -15.76 -10.88
CA ASP A 226 6.93 -17.15 -10.48
C ASP A 226 7.92 -17.59 -9.38
N LEU A 227 9.20 -17.23 -9.51
CA LEU A 227 10.20 -17.45 -8.47
C LEU A 227 9.83 -16.78 -7.15
N GLY A 228 9.34 -15.53 -7.20
CA GLY A 228 8.89 -14.80 -6.01
C GLY A 228 7.76 -15.50 -5.28
N ILE A 229 6.75 -15.94 -6.05
CA ILE A 229 5.60 -16.69 -5.52
C ILE A 229 6.07 -18.02 -4.90
N GLU A 230 6.93 -18.76 -5.60
CA GLU A 230 7.50 -20.02 -5.12
C GLU A 230 8.23 -19.82 -3.78
N GLN A 231 9.12 -18.82 -3.69
CA GLN A 231 9.87 -18.58 -2.45
C GLN A 231 8.96 -18.10 -1.31
N ALA A 232 8.00 -17.21 -1.59
CA ALA A 232 7.00 -16.81 -0.59
C ALA A 232 6.25 -18.04 -0.04
N HIS A 233 5.73 -18.89 -0.92
CA HIS A 233 4.99 -20.09 -0.54
C HIS A 233 5.85 -21.11 0.22
N ARG A 234 7.14 -21.18 -0.09
CA ARG A 234 8.10 -22.05 0.57
C ARG A 234 8.30 -21.69 2.05
N TYR A 235 8.32 -20.40 2.38
CA TYR A 235 8.46 -19.92 3.75
C TYR A 235 7.11 -19.76 4.47
N GLY A 236 6.01 -19.71 3.73
CA GLY A 236 4.66 -19.67 4.30
C GLY A 236 3.99 -18.31 4.22
N TRP A 237 4.29 -17.56 3.16
CA TRP A 237 3.54 -16.37 2.72
C TRP A 237 2.69 -16.70 1.51
N ASN A 238 1.66 -15.90 1.27
CA ASN A 238 0.76 -16.05 0.13
C ASN A 238 1.27 -15.35 -1.14
N ASP A 239 2.03 -14.26 -0.99
CA ASP A 239 2.55 -13.44 -2.07
C ASP A 239 3.97 -12.90 -1.81
N THR A 240 4.65 -12.46 -2.86
CA THR A 240 6.01 -11.92 -2.82
C THR A 240 6.11 -10.63 -2.02
N TYR A 241 5.06 -9.80 -2.05
CA TYR A 241 5.03 -8.50 -1.39
C TYR A 241 5.14 -8.65 0.13
N THR A 242 4.23 -9.41 0.72
CA THR A 242 4.18 -9.65 2.18
C THR A 242 5.43 -10.36 2.69
N PHE A 243 5.98 -11.27 1.90
CA PHE A 243 7.24 -11.94 2.21
C PHE A 243 8.42 -10.97 2.25
N THR A 244 8.59 -10.13 1.22
CA THR A 244 9.70 -9.16 1.17
C THR A 244 9.56 -8.05 2.20
N LYS A 245 8.33 -7.65 2.56
CA LYS A 245 8.07 -6.74 3.69
C LYS A 245 8.49 -7.36 5.03
N TRP A 246 8.17 -8.64 5.25
CA TRP A 246 8.63 -9.34 6.46
C TRP A 246 10.16 -9.40 6.53
N LEU A 247 10.85 -9.74 5.43
CA LEU A 247 12.31 -9.72 5.36
C LEU A 247 12.87 -8.33 5.71
N GLY A 248 12.26 -7.28 5.19
CA GLY A 248 12.66 -5.90 5.48
C GLY A 248 12.48 -5.52 6.95
N GLU A 249 11.37 -5.93 7.58
CA GLU A 249 11.18 -5.73 9.02
C GLU A 249 12.27 -6.42 9.84
N GLN A 250 12.58 -7.69 9.55
CA GLN A 250 13.58 -8.42 10.31
C GLN A 250 14.97 -7.81 10.16
N LEU A 251 15.29 -7.32 8.96
CA LEU A 251 16.55 -6.62 8.72
C LEU A 251 16.65 -5.34 9.56
N LEU A 252 15.58 -4.54 9.66
CA LEU A 252 15.59 -3.34 10.51
C LEU A 252 15.69 -3.68 11.99
N ILE A 253 14.91 -4.65 12.48
CA ILE A 253 14.92 -5.08 13.88
C ILE A 253 16.32 -5.59 14.27
N GLU A 254 16.98 -6.32 13.39
CA GLU A 254 18.33 -6.83 13.64
C GLU A 254 19.38 -5.70 13.65
N LYS A 255 19.31 -4.74 12.72
CA LYS A 255 20.38 -3.75 12.48
C LYS A 255 20.22 -2.43 13.22
N LEU A 256 19.03 -2.15 13.73
CA LEU A 256 18.69 -0.95 14.51
C LEU A 256 18.27 -1.31 15.93
N ASP A 257 18.78 -2.42 16.47
CA ASP A 257 18.42 -2.91 17.80
C ASP A 257 18.83 -1.97 18.95
N THR A 258 19.78 -1.06 18.71
CA THR A 258 20.17 0.01 19.63
C THR A 258 19.55 1.37 19.30
N SER A 259 18.83 1.51 18.18
CA SER A 259 18.22 2.76 17.74
C SER A 259 16.71 2.76 17.99
N SER A 260 16.07 3.92 18.00
CA SER A 260 14.60 3.98 18.01
C SER A 260 14.01 3.47 16.71
N LEU A 261 13.22 2.41 16.79
CA LEU A 261 12.54 1.83 15.63
C LEU A 261 11.05 1.68 15.92
N VAL A 262 10.22 2.18 15.01
CA VAL A 262 8.78 1.91 15.01
C VAL A 262 8.40 1.22 13.71
N ILE A 263 7.79 0.05 13.79
CA ILE A 263 7.19 -0.65 12.66
C ILE A 263 5.68 -0.47 12.73
N LEU A 264 5.13 0.30 11.80
CA LEU A 264 3.69 0.51 11.67
C LEU A 264 3.11 -0.38 10.57
N ARG A 265 2.21 -1.27 10.92
CA ARG A 265 1.58 -2.26 10.02
C ARG A 265 0.13 -1.89 9.73
N PRO A 266 -0.17 -1.09 8.68
CA PRO A 266 -1.53 -0.93 8.21
C PRO A 266 -2.10 -2.21 7.57
N SER A 267 -3.42 -2.40 7.66
CA SER A 267 -4.15 -3.37 6.83
C SER A 267 -4.45 -2.81 5.43
N ILE A 268 -5.46 -3.29 4.71
CA ILE A 268 -5.83 -2.75 3.38
C ILE A 268 -6.24 -1.29 3.53
N ILE A 269 -5.40 -0.38 3.02
CA ILE A 269 -5.65 1.05 3.08
C ILE A 269 -6.63 1.46 1.99
N GLU A 270 -7.78 1.98 2.39
CA GLU A 270 -8.80 2.52 1.49
C GLU A 270 -8.99 4.04 1.69
N SER A 271 -9.97 4.61 0.98
CA SER A 271 -10.22 6.05 0.97
C SER A 271 -10.31 6.65 2.38
N THR A 272 -9.94 7.92 2.53
CA THR A 272 -10.03 8.63 3.81
C THR A 272 -11.46 8.59 4.40
N LEU A 273 -11.55 8.49 5.72
CA LEU A 273 -12.81 8.50 6.46
C LEU A 273 -13.35 9.92 6.59
N ARG A 274 -12.48 10.86 6.98
CA ARG A 274 -12.82 12.26 7.29
C ARG A 274 -11.87 13.26 6.62
N ALA A 275 -10.57 13.12 6.83
CA ALA A 275 -9.60 14.17 6.50
C ALA A 275 -8.63 13.74 5.38
N PRO A 276 -8.10 14.67 4.55
CA PRO A 276 -8.51 16.07 4.42
C PRO A 276 -9.94 16.26 3.92
N VAL A 277 -10.44 15.30 3.14
CA VAL A 277 -11.83 15.25 2.68
C VAL A 277 -12.30 13.81 2.71
N PRO A 278 -13.55 13.49 3.06
CA PRO A 278 -14.05 12.12 3.07
C PRO A 278 -14.02 11.49 1.67
N GLY A 279 -13.59 10.24 1.58
CA GLY A 279 -13.56 9.49 0.33
C GLY A 279 -12.38 9.84 -0.59
N TRP A 280 -11.39 10.62 -0.14
CA TRP A 280 -10.20 10.85 -0.95
C TRP A 280 -9.42 9.55 -1.14
N ILE A 281 -9.10 9.23 -2.38
CA ILE A 281 -8.36 8.02 -2.76
C ILE A 281 -7.54 8.30 -4.02
N GLU A 282 -6.38 7.67 -4.11
CA GLU A 282 -5.51 7.77 -5.29
C GLU A 282 -5.31 6.40 -5.94
N GLY A 283 -5.58 6.30 -7.24
CA GLY A 283 -5.57 5.02 -7.95
C GLY A 283 -6.67 4.03 -7.51
N ILE A 284 -6.57 2.80 -8.01
CA ILE A 284 -7.49 1.69 -7.72
C ILE A 284 -6.79 0.76 -6.71
N LYS A 285 -7.44 0.49 -5.58
CA LYS A 285 -6.98 -0.42 -4.52
C LYS A 285 -7.56 -1.82 -4.67
N VAL A 286 -7.26 -2.68 -3.69
CA VAL A 286 -7.64 -4.10 -3.71
C VAL A 286 -9.16 -4.26 -3.71
N ALA A 287 -9.88 -3.57 -2.81
CA ALA A 287 -11.33 -3.65 -2.78
C ALA A 287 -11.95 -2.97 -4.02
N ASP A 288 -11.39 -1.85 -4.46
CA ASP A 288 -11.86 -1.09 -5.64
C ASP A 288 -11.89 -1.94 -6.92
N ALA A 289 -10.93 -2.85 -7.10
CA ALA A 289 -10.89 -3.72 -8.28
C ALA A 289 -12.15 -4.60 -8.37
N ILE A 290 -12.65 -5.09 -7.22
CA ILE A 290 -13.89 -5.86 -7.11
C ILE A 290 -15.10 -4.94 -7.31
N VAL A 291 -15.12 -3.77 -6.67
CA VAL A 291 -16.17 -2.75 -6.83
C VAL A 291 -16.34 -2.37 -8.31
N PHE A 292 -15.23 -2.13 -9.01
CA PHE A 292 -15.24 -1.78 -10.43
C PHE A 292 -15.71 -2.95 -11.29
N ALA A 293 -15.26 -4.17 -11.01
CA ALA A 293 -15.71 -5.34 -11.75
C ALA A 293 -17.23 -5.56 -11.61
N TYR A 294 -17.78 -5.38 -10.40
CA TYR A 294 -19.22 -5.38 -10.14
C TYR A 294 -19.93 -4.23 -10.88
N ALA A 295 -19.48 -2.98 -10.68
CA ALA A 295 -20.10 -1.78 -11.26
C ALA A 295 -20.15 -1.80 -12.80
N ARG A 296 -19.18 -2.47 -13.44
CA ARG A 296 -19.14 -2.64 -14.90
C ARG A 296 -19.90 -3.86 -15.41
N GLY A 297 -20.52 -4.64 -14.53
CA GLY A 297 -21.16 -5.92 -14.87
C GLY A 297 -20.19 -6.91 -15.50
N LYS A 298 -18.93 -6.91 -15.04
CA LYS A 298 -17.91 -7.88 -15.50
C LYS A 298 -17.96 -9.18 -14.70
N ILE A 299 -18.40 -9.12 -13.46
CA ILE A 299 -18.55 -10.27 -12.56
C ILE A 299 -19.93 -10.25 -11.91
N SER A 300 -20.55 -11.42 -11.80
CA SER A 300 -21.78 -11.66 -11.02
C SER A 300 -21.51 -12.54 -9.80
N TYR A 301 -20.34 -13.16 -9.73
CA TYR A 301 -19.87 -13.94 -8.60
C TYR A 301 -18.36 -13.83 -8.42
N PHE A 302 -17.89 -13.96 -7.18
CA PHE A 302 -16.48 -13.81 -6.81
C PHE A 302 -16.12 -14.77 -5.65
N PRO A 303 -14.89 -15.33 -5.60
CA PRO A 303 -14.53 -16.23 -4.52
C PRO A 303 -14.19 -15.46 -3.25
N ALA A 304 -15.04 -15.57 -2.23
CA ALA A 304 -14.79 -15.06 -0.89
C ALA A 304 -15.67 -15.79 0.13
N ASP A 305 -15.26 -15.81 1.39
CA ASP A 305 -16.10 -16.23 2.51
C ASP A 305 -16.97 -15.04 2.97
N PRO A 306 -18.31 -15.12 2.82
CA PRO A 306 -19.20 -14.03 3.20
C PRO A 306 -19.18 -13.71 4.70
N HIS A 307 -18.77 -14.65 5.56
CA HIS A 307 -18.75 -14.48 7.01
C HIS A 307 -17.38 -14.05 7.55
N ALA A 308 -16.35 -14.08 6.71
CA ALA A 308 -15.01 -13.71 7.12
C ALA A 308 -14.88 -12.19 7.25
N ALA A 309 -14.13 -11.75 8.27
CA ALA A 309 -13.85 -10.34 8.51
C ALA A 309 -12.81 -9.82 7.51
N MET A 310 -13.10 -8.70 6.83
CA MET A 310 -12.17 -8.07 5.90
C MET A 310 -11.50 -6.85 6.57
N ASP A 311 -10.18 -6.91 6.73
CA ASP A 311 -9.40 -5.86 7.38
C ASP A 311 -9.12 -4.67 6.46
N ILE A 312 -10.03 -3.70 6.45
CA ILE A 312 -9.87 -2.40 5.80
C ILE A 312 -9.56 -1.33 6.84
N ILE A 313 -8.71 -0.36 6.48
CA ILE A 313 -8.44 0.83 7.29
C ILE A 313 -8.42 2.11 6.42
N PRO A 314 -9.08 3.20 6.82
CA PRO A 314 -9.00 4.48 6.10
C PRO A 314 -7.61 5.12 6.14
N ALA A 315 -7.19 5.71 5.02
CA ALA A 315 -5.85 6.31 4.88
C ALA A 315 -5.52 7.43 5.89
N ASP A 316 -6.52 8.16 6.37
CA ASP A 316 -6.33 9.21 7.37
C ASP A 316 -6.07 8.67 8.77
N LEU A 317 -6.66 7.53 9.15
CA LEU A 317 -6.29 6.85 10.40
C LEU A 317 -4.85 6.31 10.34
N VAL A 318 -4.42 5.83 9.16
CA VAL A 318 -3.03 5.40 8.96
C VAL A 318 -2.07 6.59 9.02
N ALA A 319 -2.40 7.72 8.39
CA ALA A 319 -1.58 8.92 8.45
C ALA A 319 -1.43 9.44 9.89
N ASN A 320 -2.51 9.42 10.68
CA ASN A 320 -2.44 9.73 12.11
C ASN A 320 -1.52 8.74 12.84
N SER A 321 -1.64 7.45 12.55
CA SER A 321 -0.78 6.42 13.16
C SER A 321 0.70 6.61 12.84
N VAL A 322 1.06 7.10 11.64
CA VAL A 322 2.45 7.47 11.28
C VAL A 322 2.93 8.62 12.16
N ILE A 323 2.10 9.63 12.41
CA ILE A 323 2.45 10.78 13.25
C ILE A 323 2.63 10.39 14.71
N LEU A 324 1.76 9.54 15.24
CA LEU A 324 1.93 8.98 16.58
C LEU A 324 3.20 8.13 16.67
N SER A 325 3.51 7.36 15.61
CA SER A 325 4.74 6.57 15.53
C SER A 325 6.00 7.44 15.53
N MET A 326 6.02 8.56 14.81
CA MET A 326 7.13 9.52 14.86
C MET A 326 7.32 10.06 16.28
N THR A 327 6.21 10.44 16.92
CA THR A 327 6.21 10.95 18.30
C THR A 327 6.79 9.92 19.27
N LYS A 328 6.35 8.65 19.18
CA LYS A 328 6.91 7.55 19.99
C LYS A 328 8.39 7.36 19.73
N ALA A 329 8.81 7.31 18.47
CA ALA A 329 10.20 7.07 18.09
C ALA A 329 11.15 8.14 18.65
N LEU A 330 10.71 9.40 18.67
CA LEU A 330 11.44 10.54 19.23
C LEU A 330 11.48 10.54 20.76
N LYS A 331 10.43 10.07 21.43
CA LYS A 331 10.32 10.08 22.90
C LYS A 331 10.92 8.86 23.60
N SER A 332 11.11 7.76 22.88
CA SER A 332 11.59 6.49 23.42
C SER A 332 12.88 6.03 22.74
N PRO A 333 14.01 6.72 23.02
CA PRO A 333 15.32 6.37 22.45
C PRO A 333 15.68 4.91 22.73
N GLY A 334 16.09 4.18 21.67
CA GLY A 334 16.59 2.81 21.78
C GLY A 334 15.50 1.73 21.93
N GLU A 335 14.22 2.08 21.79
CA GLU A 335 13.13 1.10 21.80
C GLU A 335 12.71 0.67 20.40
N THR A 336 12.47 -0.63 20.21
CA THR A 336 11.73 -1.15 19.07
C THR A 336 10.26 -1.35 19.42
N ASN A 337 9.38 -0.63 18.72
CA ASN A 337 7.93 -0.69 18.88
C ASN A 337 7.26 -1.19 17.60
N ILE A 338 6.24 -2.05 17.74
CA ILE A 338 5.46 -2.58 16.61
C ILE A 338 4.01 -2.21 16.85
N TYR A 339 3.37 -1.63 15.84
CA TYR A 339 1.97 -1.21 15.90
C TYR A 339 1.19 -1.73 14.69
N GLN A 340 -0.07 -2.10 14.88
CA GLN A 340 -0.98 -2.51 13.81
C GLN A 340 -2.09 -1.47 13.65
N CYS A 341 -2.25 -0.92 12.45
CA CYS A 341 -3.36 -0.04 12.10
C CYS A 341 -4.39 -0.86 11.32
N CYS A 342 -5.31 -1.48 12.05
CA CYS A 342 -6.28 -2.45 11.52
C CYS A 342 -7.66 -2.28 12.18
N SER A 343 -8.64 -3.04 11.71
CA SER A 343 -10.03 -2.92 12.17
C SER A 343 -10.65 -4.22 12.67
N SER A 344 -10.14 -5.39 12.31
CA SER A 344 -10.83 -6.66 12.61
C SER A 344 -11.04 -6.91 14.09
N SER A 345 -10.07 -6.66 14.96
CA SER A 345 -10.24 -6.84 16.42
C SER A 345 -11.24 -5.86 17.06
N SER A 346 -11.20 -4.58 16.67
CA SER A 346 -11.88 -3.48 17.37
C SER A 346 -13.22 -3.07 16.74
N ASN A 347 -13.35 -3.19 15.42
CA ASN A 347 -14.56 -2.87 14.67
C ASN A 347 -14.69 -3.78 13.42
N PRO A 348 -14.89 -5.10 13.59
CA PRO A 348 -14.92 -6.04 12.47
C PRO A 348 -16.04 -5.73 11.48
N VAL A 349 -15.78 -6.00 10.20
CA VAL A 349 -16.79 -6.01 9.15
C VAL A 349 -16.63 -7.23 8.28
N THR A 350 -17.74 -7.91 8.00
CA THR A 350 -17.74 -9.09 7.14
C THR A 350 -17.79 -8.71 5.66
N VAL A 351 -17.31 -9.61 4.82
CA VAL A 351 -17.41 -9.49 3.36
C VAL A 351 -18.87 -9.31 2.91
N ALA A 352 -19.82 -9.99 3.56
CA ALA A 352 -21.25 -9.84 3.27
C ALA A 352 -21.79 -8.44 3.60
N GLU A 353 -21.38 -7.84 4.72
CA GLU A 353 -21.81 -6.49 5.12
C GLU A 353 -21.26 -5.43 4.18
N LEU A 354 -20.00 -5.53 3.76
CA LEU A 354 -19.41 -4.61 2.78
C LEU A 354 -20.09 -4.73 1.41
N LYS A 355 -20.37 -5.96 0.95
CA LYS A 355 -21.19 -6.16 -0.25
C LYS A 355 -22.55 -5.51 -0.10
N ARG A 356 -23.24 -5.70 1.04
CA ARG A 356 -24.57 -5.12 1.26
C ARG A 356 -24.52 -3.60 1.16
N ALA A 357 -23.58 -2.96 1.86
CA ALA A 357 -23.38 -1.52 1.80
C ALA A 357 -23.14 -1.01 0.37
N MET A 358 -22.27 -1.69 -0.38
CA MET A 358 -21.97 -1.36 -1.78
C MET A 358 -23.18 -1.55 -2.69
N VAL A 359 -23.87 -2.69 -2.61
CA VAL A 359 -25.01 -3.01 -3.49
C VAL A 359 -26.19 -2.10 -3.19
N ASP A 360 -26.53 -1.86 -1.92
CA ASP A 360 -27.65 -1.01 -1.53
C ASP A 360 -27.43 0.45 -2.01
N GLU A 361 -26.22 0.98 -1.83
CA GLU A 361 -25.84 2.30 -2.34
C GLU A 361 -25.89 2.33 -3.88
N ALA A 362 -25.34 1.32 -4.55
CA ALA A 362 -25.34 1.24 -6.00
C ALA A 362 -26.76 1.14 -6.58
N GLN A 363 -27.63 0.33 -5.99
CA GLN A 363 -29.02 0.19 -6.46
C GLN A 363 -29.82 1.48 -6.31
N SER A 364 -29.57 2.23 -5.24
CA SER A 364 -30.30 3.46 -4.90
C SER A 364 -29.75 4.67 -5.66
N ASN A 365 -28.42 4.78 -5.76
CA ASN A 365 -27.73 6.01 -6.15
C ASN A 365 -26.78 5.87 -7.35
N TYR A 366 -26.81 4.78 -8.14
CA TYR A 366 -25.90 4.61 -9.30
C TYR A 366 -25.84 5.82 -10.26
N LYS A 367 -26.92 6.60 -10.37
CA LYS A 367 -26.98 7.81 -11.22
C LYS A 367 -26.05 8.92 -10.73
N ALA A 368 -25.74 8.96 -9.42
CA ALA A 368 -24.77 9.89 -8.85
C ALA A 368 -23.32 9.50 -9.17
N TYR A 369 -23.09 8.30 -9.70
CA TYR A 369 -21.76 7.78 -10.06
C TYR A 369 -21.67 7.40 -11.55
N PRO A 370 -21.85 8.38 -12.47
CA PRO A 370 -21.92 8.12 -13.89
C PRO A 370 -20.62 7.54 -14.47
N LYS A 371 -19.43 7.90 -13.95
CA LYS A 371 -18.18 7.33 -14.45
C LYS A 371 -18.01 5.88 -14.00
N LEU A 372 -18.42 5.52 -12.79
CA LEU A 372 -18.33 4.17 -12.23
C LEU A 372 -19.33 3.22 -12.91
N PHE A 373 -20.62 3.57 -12.95
CA PHE A 373 -21.68 2.71 -13.48
C PHE A 373 -22.02 2.92 -14.97
N LYS A 374 -21.42 3.90 -15.66
CA LYS A 374 -21.77 4.29 -17.05
C LYS A 374 -23.25 4.61 -17.23
N ALA A 375 -23.87 5.24 -16.23
CA ALA A 375 -25.31 5.51 -16.18
C ALA A 375 -26.20 4.25 -16.33
N LYS A 376 -25.67 3.05 -16.10
CA LYS A 376 -26.42 1.79 -16.12
C LYS A 376 -26.66 1.30 -14.71
N LYS A 377 -27.89 0.89 -14.42
CA LYS A 377 -28.19 0.27 -13.13
C LYS A 377 -27.44 -1.06 -13.03
N PRO A 378 -26.61 -1.28 -11.99
CA PRO A 378 -25.87 -2.53 -11.83
C PRO A 378 -26.81 -3.68 -11.46
N SER A 379 -26.32 -4.91 -11.60
CA SER A 379 -27.05 -6.11 -11.19
C SER A 379 -27.35 -6.08 -9.70
N LYS A 380 -28.54 -6.55 -9.30
CA LYS A 380 -28.82 -6.86 -7.89
C LYS A 380 -28.06 -8.10 -7.41
N GLU A 381 -27.76 -8.99 -8.35
CA GLU A 381 -27.06 -10.24 -8.09
C GLU A 381 -25.55 -10.02 -8.16
N PHE A 382 -24.92 -10.19 -7.00
CA PHE A 382 -23.47 -10.29 -6.85
C PHE A 382 -23.18 -11.28 -5.72
N THR A 383 -22.70 -12.48 -6.02
CA THR A 383 -22.67 -13.57 -5.04
C THR A 383 -21.24 -14.00 -4.71
N PHE A 384 -20.94 -14.13 -3.42
CA PHE A 384 -19.69 -14.74 -3.00
C PHE A 384 -19.84 -16.27 -2.96
N VAL A 385 -18.85 -16.97 -3.50
CA VAL A 385 -18.83 -18.43 -3.59
C VAL A 385 -17.51 -18.97 -3.03
N SER A 386 -17.47 -20.27 -2.74
CA SER A 386 -16.20 -20.90 -2.36
C SER A 386 -15.21 -20.88 -3.53
N LYS A 387 -13.91 -20.95 -3.21
CA LYS A 387 -12.85 -20.97 -4.22
C LYS A 387 -13.00 -22.14 -5.20
N SER A 388 -13.34 -23.33 -4.72
CA SER A 388 -13.53 -24.52 -5.56
C SER A 388 -14.72 -24.38 -6.52
N VAL A 389 -15.85 -23.84 -6.04
CA VAL A 389 -17.03 -23.57 -6.88
C VAL A 389 -16.70 -22.52 -7.94
N PHE A 390 -16.00 -21.45 -7.56
CA PHE A 390 -15.54 -20.43 -8.50
C PHE A 390 -14.65 -21.03 -9.60
N GLU A 391 -13.59 -21.76 -9.23
CA GLU A 391 -12.66 -22.36 -10.18
C GLU A 391 -13.33 -23.38 -11.11
N ALA A 392 -14.22 -24.22 -10.57
CA ALA A 392 -15.00 -25.17 -11.35
C ALA A 392 -15.92 -24.45 -12.36
N SER A 393 -16.63 -23.41 -11.92
CA SER A 393 -17.51 -22.62 -12.80
C SER A 393 -16.75 -21.89 -13.91
N MET A 394 -15.57 -21.31 -13.60
CA MET A 394 -14.74 -20.64 -14.58
C MET A 394 -14.20 -21.63 -15.63
N LYS A 395 -13.70 -22.80 -15.20
CA LYS A 395 -13.26 -23.86 -16.13
C LYS A 395 -14.42 -24.33 -17.02
N ALA A 396 -15.60 -24.58 -16.44
CA ALA A 396 -16.77 -25.01 -17.18
C ALA A 396 -17.26 -23.96 -18.20
N ALA A 397 -17.14 -22.67 -17.89
CA ALA A 397 -17.49 -21.59 -18.82
C ALA A 397 -16.44 -21.38 -19.92
N GLN A 398 -15.16 -21.60 -19.61
CA GLN A 398 -14.04 -21.38 -20.53
C GLN A 398 -13.94 -22.46 -21.61
N VAL A 399 -14.18 -23.73 -21.27
CA VAL A 399 -14.08 -24.86 -22.21
C VAL A 399 -14.99 -24.71 -23.45
N PRO A 400 -16.31 -24.48 -23.34
CA PRO A 400 -17.18 -24.28 -24.50
C PRO A 400 -16.81 -23.04 -25.32
N LEU A 401 -16.31 -22.01 -24.65
CA LEU A 401 -15.92 -20.74 -25.24
C LEU A 401 -14.66 -20.86 -26.10
N ASP A 402 -13.69 -21.66 -25.66
CA ASP A 402 -12.47 -21.95 -26.39
C ASP A 402 -12.74 -22.90 -27.56
N ILE A 403 -13.59 -23.92 -27.36
CA ILE A 403 -14.09 -24.77 -28.46
C ILE A 403 -14.78 -23.93 -29.54
N LEU A 404 -15.66 -22.98 -29.15
CA LEU A 404 -16.34 -22.10 -30.09
C LEU A 404 -15.37 -21.18 -30.86
N GLN A 405 -14.30 -20.70 -30.20
CA GLN A 405 -13.26 -19.91 -30.87
C GLN A 405 -12.43 -20.76 -31.83
N ASP A 406 -12.07 -21.98 -31.44
CA ASP A 406 -11.32 -22.90 -32.28
C ASP A 406 -12.12 -23.30 -33.52
N VAL A 407 -13.41 -23.62 -33.36
CA VAL A 407 -14.34 -23.86 -34.48
C VAL A 407 -14.43 -22.64 -35.39
N ARG A 408 -14.61 -21.42 -34.85
CA ARG A 408 -14.62 -20.19 -35.66
C ARG A 408 -13.31 -19.95 -36.41
N SER A 409 -12.19 -20.25 -35.78
CA SER A 409 -10.86 -20.09 -36.40
C SER A 409 -10.63 -21.08 -37.54
N LYS A 410 -11.13 -22.32 -37.40
CA LYS A 410 -11.13 -23.33 -38.46
C LYS A 410 -12.04 -22.95 -39.64
N ILE A 411 -13.03 -22.07 -39.42
CA ILE A 411 -13.94 -21.53 -40.45
C ILE A 411 -13.40 -20.19 -41.03
N GLY A 412 -12.16 -19.81 -40.72
CA GLY A 412 -11.48 -18.64 -41.32
C GLY A 412 -11.71 -17.29 -40.61
N PHE A 413 -12.40 -17.27 -39.47
CA PHE A 413 -12.52 -16.06 -38.66
C PHE A 413 -11.27 -15.88 -37.77
N LYS A 414 -10.67 -14.68 -37.74
CA LYS A 414 -9.54 -14.37 -36.83
C LYS A 414 -9.94 -14.64 -35.37
N LYS A 415 -9.08 -15.32 -34.61
CA LYS A 415 -9.24 -15.49 -33.15
C LYS A 415 -9.29 -14.11 -32.48
N ARG A 416 -10.48 -13.70 -32.04
CA ARG A 416 -10.68 -12.45 -31.29
C ARG A 416 -11.39 -12.77 -29.99
N LYS A 417 -10.76 -12.46 -28.85
CA LYS A 417 -11.38 -12.68 -27.53
C LYS A 417 -12.67 -11.86 -27.42
N ASN A 418 -13.80 -12.55 -27.30
CA ASN A 418 -15.11 -11.93 -27.09
C ASN A 418 -15.22 -11.32 -25.69
N ARG A 419 -16.27 -10.50 -25.46
CA ARG A 419 -16.52 -9.84 -24.17
C ARG A 419 -16.56 -10.84 -23.00
N MET A 420 -17.13 -12.02 -23.21
CA MET A 420 -17.24 -13.06 -22.17
C MET A 420 -15.88 -13.65 -21.80
N HIS A 421 -15.01 -13.96 -22.78
CA HIS A 421 -13.62 -14.35 -22.52
C HIS A 421 -12.87 -13.32 -21.68
N LYS A 422 -12.98 -12.04 -22.05
CA LYS A 422 -12.32 -10.96 -21.29
C LYS A 422 -12.84 -10.83 -19.86
N ASN A 423 -14.13 -11.08 -19.64
CA ASN A 423 -14.73 -11.06 -18.31
C ASN A 423 -14.24 -12.25 -17.46
N ILE A 424 -14.16 -13.46 -18.04
CA ILE A 424 -13.60 -14.64 -17.39
C ILE A 424 -12.12 -14.43 -17.05
N ASP A 425 -11.31 -13.95 -18.00
CA ASP A 425 -9.90 -13.60 -17.77
C ASP A 425 -9.74 -12.59 -16.62
N THR A 426 -10.60 -11.56 -16.58
CA THR A 426 -10.62 -10.57 -15.50
C THR A 426 -10.94 -11.24 -14.16
N ALA A 427 -11.99 -12.07 -14.10
CA ALA A 427 -12.41 -12.75 -12.88
C ALA A 427 -11.34 -13.72 -12.34
N LEU A 428 -10.69 -14.49 -13.23
CA LEU A 428 -9.59 -15.39 -12.89
C LEU A 428 -8.35 -14.63 -12.40
N THR A 429 -8.02 -13.50 -13.04
CA THR A 429 -6.90 -12.65 -12.62
C THR A 429 -7.15 -12.09 -11.23
N LEU A 430 -8.33 -11.52 -10.99
CA LEU A 430 -8.71 -10.98 -9.68
C LEU A 430 -8.72 -12.07 -8.60
N SER A 431 -9.27 -13.25 -8.90
CA SER A 431 -9.27 -14.39 -7.98
C SER A 431 -7.86 -14.86 -7.62
N THR A 432 -6.99 -15.02 -8.62
CA THR A 432 -5.61 -15.45 -8.39
C THR A 432 -4.85 -14.47 -7.51
N THR A 433 -5.01 -13.17 -7.77
CA THR A 433 -4.31 -12.12 -7.02
C THR A 433 -4.88 -11.90 -5.61
N PHE A 434 -6.21 -11.99 -5.44
CA PHE A 434 -6.88 -11.51 -4.22
C PHE A 434 -7.53 -12.60 -3.36
N SER A 435 -7.53 -13.87 -3.79
CA SER A 435 -8.22 -14.95 -3.05
C SER A 435 -7.72 -15.12 -1.61
N PHE A 436 -6.46 -14.84 -1.31
CA PHE A 436 -5.96 -14.89 0.08
C PHE A 436 -6.72 -13.93 1.00
N TYR A 437 -7.02 -12.73 0.52
CA TYR A 437 -7.73 -11.69 1.26
C TYR A 437 -9.24 -11.94 1.36
N GLY A 438 -9.79 -12.78 0.47
CA GLY A 438 -11.20 -13.18 0.48
C GLY A 438 -11.53 -14.35 1.42
N PHE A 439 -10.54 -15.06 1.95
CA PHE A 439 -10.72 -16.15 2.92
C PHE A 439 -9.76 -15.99 4.12
N PRO A 440 -9.82 -14.85 4.83
CA PRO A 440 -8.90 -14.59 5.93
C PRO A 440 -9.13 -15.59 7.05
N LYS A 441 -8.01 -16.08 7.62
CA LYS A 441 -7.98 -17.00 8.76
C LYS A 441 -7.30 -16.36 9.97
N TYR A 442 -7.23 -15.04 9.99
CA TYR A 442 -6.56 -14.20 10.97
C TYR A 442 -7.51 -13.11 11.47
N ARG A 443 -7.20 -12.59 12.65
CA ARG A 443 -7.82 -11.39 13.25
C ARG A 443 -6.69 -10.54 13.85
N PHE A 444 -6.46 -9.36 13.30
CA PHE A 444 -5.38 -8.46 13.72
C PHE A 444 -5.82 -7.61 14.92
N HIS A 445 -4.94 -7.51 15.92
CA HIS A 445 -5.11 -6.68 17.12
C HIS A 445 -4.28 -5.41 17.05
N ASN A 446 -4.86 -4.29 17.45
CA ASN A 446 -4.22 -2.97 17.50
C ASN A 446 -4.15 -2.39 18.92
N GLY A 447 -4.08 -3.24 19.95
CA GLY A 447 -4.12 -2.82 21.35
C GLY A 447 -2.97 -1.88 21.73
N LYS A 448 -1.75 -2.12 21.26
CA LYS A 448 -0.58 -1.26 21.51
C LYS A 448 -0.72 0.08 20.78
N LEU A 449 -1.26 0.12 19.56
CA LEU A 449 -1.53 1.38 18.86
C LEU A 449 -2.58 2.22 19.59
N LEU A 450 -3.64 1.59 20.10
CA LEU A 450 -4.66 2.29 20.90
C LEU A 450 -4.09 2.80 22.23
N ALA A 451 -3.26 1.99 22.89
CA ALA A 451 -2.56 2.41 24.11
C ALA A 451 -1.59 3.58 23.85
N LEU A 452 -0.87 3.57 22.72
CA LEU A 452 -0.02 4.69 22.32
C LEU A 452 -0.84 5.97 22.12
N ALA A 453 -2.00 5.87 21.45
CA ALA A 453 -2.86 7.03 21.26
C ALA A 453 -3.33 7.60 22.61
N GLU A 454 -3.69 6.73 23.56
CA GLU A 454 -4.04 7.15 24.93
C GLU A 454 -2.85 7.78 25.69
N GLU A 455 -1.66 7.18 25.61
CA GLU A 455 -0.42 7.70 26.19
C GLU A 455 -0.11 9.12 25.70
N LEU A 456 -0.34 9.39 24.42
CA LEU A 456 -0.09 10.69 23.79
C LEU A 456 -1.26 11.69 23.94
N GLY A 457 -2.34 11.31 24.62
CA GLY A 457 -3.54 12.14 24.80
C GLY A 457 -4.46 12.22 23.57
N GLU A 458 -4.24 11.39 22.55
CA GLU A 458 -4.96 11.38 21.28
C GLU A 458 -6.12 10.36 21.29
N LYS A 459 -7.12 10.63 22.14
CA LYS A 459 -8.37 9.84 22.20
C LYS A 459 -9.16 9.94 20.89
N SER A 460 -10.28 9.21 20.78
CA SER A 460 -11.08 9.13 19.54
C SER A 460 -11.63 10.48 19.02
N ASP A 461 -11.71 11.50 19.88
CA ASP A 461 -12.08 12.88 19.59
C ASP A 461 -10.88 13.85 19.47
N GLY A 462 -9.67 13.34 19.63
CA GLY A 462 -8.41 14.07 19.46
C GLY A 462 -8.12 14.46 18.01
N GLU A 463 -6.96 15.08 17.79
CA GLU A 463 -6.57 15.56 16.47
C GLU A 463 -6.00 14.46 15.58
N PHE A 464 -5.42 13.42 16.19
CA PHE A 464 -4.80 12.29 15.49
C PHE A 464 -5.50 10.95 15.83
N PRO A 465 -6.82 10.81 15.62
CA PRO A 465 -7.52 9.58 15.99
C PRO A 465 -7.06 8.39 15.14
N VAL A 466 -6.96 7.22 15.77
CA VAL A 466 -6.56 5.96 15.13
C VAL A 466 -7.54 4.80 15.34
N ASP A 467 -8.59 5.01 16.14
CA ASP A 467 -9.56 3.96 16.48
C ASP A 467 -10.52 3.66 15.31
N ALA A 468 -10.49 2.41 14.83
CA ALA A 468 -11.36 1.92 13.77
C ALA A 468 -12.86 1.97 14.15
N LYS A 469 -13.22 2.07 15.43
CA LYS A 469 -14.63 2.26 15.88
C LYS A 469 -15.28 3.53 15.35
N LEU A 470 -14.49 4.49 14.86
CA LEU A 470 -14.99 5.68 14.17
C LEU A 470 -15.66 5.36 12.81
N ILE A 471 -15.43 4.16 12.27
CA ILE A 471 -15.93 3.76 10.96
C ILE A 471 -17.37 3.24 11.10
N ASN A 472 -18.32 3.98 10.53
CA ASN A 472 -19.63 3.41 10.20
C ASN A 472 -19.53 2.67 8.86
N TRP A 473 -19.36 1.35 8.90
CA TRP A 473 -19.07 0.54 7.71
C TRP A 473 -20.08 0.70 6.58
N TYR A 474 -21.37 0.69 6.90
CA TYR A 474 -22.43 0.82 5.90
C TYR A 474 -22.35 2.16 5.16
N ARG A 475 -22.17 3.27 5.89
CA ARG A 475 -22.03 4.60 5.28
C ARG A 475 -20.68 4.79 4.61
N TYR A 476 -19.60 4.32 5.23
CA TYR A 476 -18.24 4.49 4.74
C TYR A 476 -18.03 3.73 3.44
N PHE A 477 -18.23 2.41 3.44
CA PHE A 477 -17.95 1.59 2.27
C PHE A 477 -18.99 1.75 1.17
N GLY A 478 -20.26 2.00 1.52
CA GLY A 478 -21.32 2.34 0.58
C GLY A 478 -21.12 3.74 0.02
N LYS A 479 -21.61 4.76 0.73
CA LYS A 479 -21.69 6.13 0.21
C LYS A 479 -20.33 6.82 0.07
N THR A 480 -19.52 6.87 1.12
CA THR A 480 -18.29 7.68 1.15
C THR A 480 -17.27 7.16 0.15
N HIS A 481 -17.02 5.86 0.15
CA HIS A 481 -16.00 5.22 -0.67
C HIS A 481 -16.40 5.16 -2.15
N LEU A 482 -17.65 4.78 -2.50
CA LEU A 482 -18.09 4.82 -3.93
C LEU A 482 -18.06 6.24 -4.50
N ALA A 483 -18.48 7.24 -3.73
CA ALA A 483 -18.36 8.65 -4.13
C ALA A 483 -16.89 9.06 -4.34
N GLY A 484 -16.00 8.55 -3.49
CA GLY A 484 -14.55 8.70 -3.60
C GLY A 484 -13.99 8.14 -4.90
N ILE A 485 -14.32 6.89 -5.23
CA ILE A 485 -13.89 6.21 -6.46
C ILE A 485 -14.35 7.00 -7.70
N GLU A 486 -15.63 7.42 -7.73
CA GLU A 486 -16.21 8.22 -8.82
C GLU A 486 -15.45 9.54 -9.02
N LYS A 487 -15.13 10.22 -7.91
CA LYS A 487 -14.54 11.55 -7.95
C LYS A 487 -13.04 11.51 -8.27
N TYR A 488 -12.29 10.65 -7.58
CA TYR A 488 -10.83 10.69 -7.55
C TYR A 488 -10.18 9.56 -8.35
N ALA A 489 -10.61 8.31 -8.19
CA ALA A 489 -9.92 7.16 -8.78
C ALA A 489 -10.08 7.07 -10.32
N ILE A 490 -11.28 7.32 -10.85
CA ILE A 490 -11.57 7.04 -12.28
C ILE A 490 -10.99 8.10 -13.22
N ASN A 491 -10.81 9.35 -12.77
CA ASN A 491 -10.24 10.42 -13.59
C ASN A 491 -8.71 10.29 -13.75
N GLU A 492 -8.01 9.71 -12.78
CA GLU A 492 -6.58 9.42 -12.92
C GLU A 492 -6.28 8.31 -13.92
N VAL A 493 -7.23 7.42 -14.19
CA VAL A 493 -7.09 6.37 -15.23
C VAL A 493 -6.91 7.00 -16.61
N ALA A 494 -7.48 8.18 -16.87
CA ALA A 494 -7.26 8.89 -18.14
C ALA A 494 -5.83 9.46 -18.26
N LYS A 495 -5.12 9.75 -17.16
CA LYS A 495 -3.70 10.18 -17.20
C LYS A 495 -2.71 9.02 -17.07
N ASN A 496 -3.03 7.97 -16.32
CA ASN A 496 -2.07 6.93 -15.94
C ASN A 496 -2.21 5.61 -16.73
N ALA A 497 -3.34 5.34 -17.39
CA ALA A 497 -3.48 4.18 -18.27
C ALA A 497 -3.01 4.46 -19.72
N LEU A 498 -2.97 5.72 -20.15
CA LEU A 498 -2.50 6.10 -21.50
C LEU A 498 -0.96 6.08 -21.63
N VAL A 499 -0.21 6.21 -20.53
CA VAL A 499 1.27 6.13 -20.58
C VAL A 499 1.79 4.68 -20.62
N LYS A 500 1.03 3.71 -20.09
CA LYS A 500 1.44 2.28 -20.09
C LYS A 500 0.97 1.46 -21.29
N GLN A 501 0.08 1.98 -22.16
CA GLN A 501 -0.44 1.23 -23.31
C GLN A 501 0.00 1.75 -24.69
N VAL A 502 0.59 2.95 -24.79
CA VAL A 502 1.03 3.49 -26.10
C VAL A 502 2.47 3.04 -26.46
N LYS A 503 3.38 2.86 -25.49
CA LYS A 503 4.76 2.42 -25.80
C LYS A 503 4.94 0.94 -26.18
N THR A 504 3.89 0.12 -26.15
CA THR A 504 3.97 -1.31 -26.53
C THR A 504 3.38 -1.59 -27.91
N LYS A 505 2.98 -0.56 -28.68
CA LYS A 505 2.32 -0.76 -29.99
C LYS A 505 2.94 -0.02 -31.18
N GLU A 506 3.95 0.83 -30.99
CA GLU A 506 4.53 1.64 -32.08
C GLU A 506 5.99 1.34 -32.42
N LEU A 507 6.54 0.19 -32.03
CA LEU A 507 7.88 -0.24 -32.47
C LEU A 507 7.89 -1.63 -33.14
N SER A 508 6.78 -2.05 -33.75
CA SER A 508 6.72 -3.31 -34.52
C SER A 508 6.20 -3.15 -35.94
N VAL A 509 6.27 -1.95 -36.52
CA VAL A 509 6.04 -1.73 -37.95
C VAL A 509 6.95 -0.60 -38.41
N THR A 510 8.23 -0.91 -38.62
CA THR A 510 9.08 -0.48 -39.75
C THR A 510 10.45 -1.08 -39.54
N ASP A 511 10.83 -1.89 -40.53
CA ASP A 511 12.08 -2.62 -40.80
C ASP A 511 12.42 -3.85 -39.95
#